data_AF-A0A9D8K2T1-F1
#
_entry.id   AF-A0A9D8K2T1-F1
#
_cell.length_a   1.000
_cell.length_b   1.000
_cell.length_c   1.000
_cell.angle_alpha   90.00
_cell.angle_beta   90.00
_cell.angle_gamma   90.00
#
_symmetry.space_group_name_H-M   'P 1'
#
loop_
_entity.id
_entity.type
_entity.pdbx_description
1 polymer ?
#
loop_
_entity_poly.entity_id
_entity_poly.type
_entity_poly.pdbx_seq_one_letter_code
_entity_poly.pdbx_strand_id
1 'polypeptide(L)'
;NADGILEVKAQDKGTGKEQKITITASSGLSKEEVGKMAREADAHAAEDARKKEEVETRNVADSLVYTAERTMREQGDKIPSDLRQEVEGKIAAVRSALQGTDVSYINSTTKELSEAMQKIGAAVYGQQAGAPPPPPPPSGEAPGGETPPGEEGSVEGEFREV
;
A
#
# COMPACT_ATOMS: atom_id res chain seq x y z
N ASN A 1 18.97 -22.67 14.78
CA ASN A 1 20.08 -23.02 15.69
C ASN A 1 19.72 -24.30 16.44
N ALA A 2 20.64 -25.26 16.50
CA ALA A 2 20.39 -26.61 17.05
C ALA A 2 20.30 -26.64 18.59
N ASP A 3 20.68 -25.56 19.27
CA ASP A 3 20.81 -25.46 20.73
C ASP A 3 19.59 -24.83 21.44
N GLY A 4 18.47 -24.62 20.73
CA GLY A 4 17.25 -24.02 21.31
C GLY A 4 17.33 -22.51 21.59
N ILE A 5 18.35 -21.83 21.07
CA ILE A 5 18.52 -20.37 21.18
C ILE A 5 17.80 -19.69 20.01
N LEU A 6 16.86 -18.80 20.30
CA LEU A 6 16.17 -17.97 19.31
C LEU A 6 16.81 -16.58 19.25
N GLU A 7 17.23 -16.17 18.06
CA GLU A 7 17.82 -14.86 17.81
C GLU A 7 16.81 -14.01 17.03
N VAL A 8 16.26 -12.97 17.67
CA VAL A 8 15.35 -12.03 17.02
C VAL A 8 16.14 -10.78 16.65
N LYS A 9 16.17 -10.45 15.36
CA LYS A 9 16.87 -9.29 14.81
C LYS A 9 15.88 -8.33 14.16
N ALA A 10 15.96 -7.05 14.53
CA ALA A 10 15.28 -5.97 13.83
C ALA A 10 16.34 -5.02 13.27
N GLN A 11 16.38 -4.85 11.96
CA GLN A 11 17.32 -3.99 11.26
C GLN A 11 16.58 -2.87 10.53
N ASP A 12 16.98 -1.63 10.76
CA ASP A 12 16.55 -0.51 9.95
C ASP A 12 17.37 -0.47 8.64
N LYS A 13 16.71 -0.64 7.50
CA LYS A 13 17.38 -0.71 6.19
C LYS A 13 17.94 0.62 5.70
N GLY A 14 17.52 1.76 6.27
CA GLY A 14 18.00 3.09 5.87
C GLY A 14 19.31 3.49 6.56
N THR A 15 19.44 3.19 7.85
CA THR A 15 20.60 3.54 8.68
C THR A 15 21.55 2.37 8.89
N GLY A 16 21.15 1.14 8.54
CA GLY A 16 21.91 -0.09 8.74
C GLY A 16 22.02 -0.54 10.20
N LYS A 17 21.43 0.20 11.14
CA LYS A 17 21.46 -0.12 12.57
C LYS A 17 20.62 -1.36 12.86
N GLU A 18 21.22 -2.34 13.54
CA GLU A 18 20.58 -3.59 13.96
C GLU A 18 20.40 -3.58 15.49
N GLN A 19 19.24 -4.04 15.94
CA GLN A 19 18.98 -4.43 17.33
C GLN A 19 18.72 -5.94 17.36
N LYS A 20 19.40 -6.63 18.28
CA LYS A 20 19.32 -8.08 18.41
C LYS A 20 18.96 -8.45 19.84
N ILE A 21 17.99 -9.35 19.98
CA ILE A 21 17.63 -9.98 21.24
C ILE A 21 17.91 -11.47 21.11
N THR A 22 18.67 -12.02 22.06
CA THR A 22 18.96 -13.45 22.15
C THR A 22 18.11 -14.04 23.26
N ILE A 23 17.19 -14.94 22.91
CA ILE A 23 16.36 -15.67 23.87
C ILE A 23 17.02 -17.02 24.10
N THR A 24 17.53 -17.25 25.31
CA THR A 24 18.11 -18.52 25.73
C THR A 24 17.02 -19.43 26.31
N ALA A 25 17.09 -20.73 26.03
CA ALA A 25 16.13 -21.72 26.52
C ALA A 25 16.25 -21.93 28.04
N SER A 26 15.68 -21.02 28.82
CA SER A 26 15.53 -21.14 30.27
C SER A 26 14.05 -21.40 30.55
N SER A 27 13.72 -22.67 30.74
CA SER A 27 12.36 -23.24 30.96
C SER A 27 11.32 -22.88 29.89
N GLY A 28 11.11 -23.79 28.94
CA GLY A 28 9.96 -23.75 28.03
C GLY A 28 8.71 -24.37 28.64
N LEU A 29 7.63 -24.40 27.85
CA LEU A 29 6.38 -25.06 28.20
C LEU A 29 6.58 -26.58 28.39
N SER A 30 5.97 -27.14 29.42
CA SER A 30 5.91 -28.58 29.65
C SER A 30 5.09 -29.26 28.54
N LYS A 31 5.30 -30.56 28.29
CA LYS A 31 4.50 -31.30 27.29
C LYS A 31 2.99 -31.21 27.53
N GLU A 32 2.59 -31.19 28.81
CA GLU A 32 1.19 -31.02 29.22
C GLU A 32 0.66 -29.62 28.87
N GLU A 33 1.45 -28.57 29.08
CA GLU A 33 1.11 -27.19 28.73
C GLU A 33 1.02 -26.99 27.21
N VAL A 34 1.94 -27.60 26.45
CA VAL A 34 1.89 -27.62 24.97
C VAL A 34 0.61 -28.31 24.48
N GLY A 35 0.26 -29.46 25.06
CA GLY A 35 -0.97 -30.18 24.72
C GLY A 35 -2.24 -29.40 25.08
N LYS A 36 -2.23 -28.69 26.20
CA LYS A 36 -3.32 -27.79 26.62
C LYS A 36 -3.48 -26.63 25.63
N MET A 37 -2.40 -25.92 25.31
CA MET A 37 -2.40 -24.80 24.36
C MET A 37 -2.85 -25.23 22.95
N ALA A 38 -2.44 -26.42 22.49
CA ALA A 38 -2.89 -26.93 21.19
C ALA A 38 -4.40 -27.16 21.13
N ARG A 39 -4.99 -27.72 22.19
CA ARG A 39 -6.44 -27.92 22.29
C ARG A 39 -7.19 -26.59 22.43
N GLU A 40 -6.65 -25.66 23.20
CA GLU A 40 -7.22 -24.30 23.33
C GLU A 40 -7.18 -23.55 22.00
N ALA A 41 -6.08 -23.64 21.24
CA ALA A 41 -5.96 -23.03 19.92
C ALA A 41 -6.98 -23.61 18.91
N ASP A 42 -7.22 -24.92 18.93
CA ASP A 42 -8.25 -25.55 18.09
C ASP A 42 -9.66 -25.09 18.47
N ALA A 43 -9.97 -25.05 19.77
CA ALA A 43 -11.25 -24.59 20.28
C ALA A 43 -11.56 -23.12 19.94
N HIS A 44 -10.53 -22.26 19.91
CA HIS A 44 -10.67 -20.83 19.63
C HIS A 44 -10.34 -20.44 18.17
N ALA A 45 -10.00 -21.39 17.31
CA ALA A 45 -9.58 -21.11 15.94
C ALA A 45 -10.58 -20.25 15.16
N ALA A 46 -11.88 -20.49 15.33
CA ALA A 46 -12.93 -19.72 14.66
C ALA A 46 -13.05 -18.28 15.21
N GLU A 47 -12.85 -18.07 16.52
CA GLU A 47 -12.89 -16.74 17.13
C GLU A 47 -11.65 -15.92 16.74
N ASP A 48 -10.48 -16.55 16.73
CA ASP A 48 -9.23 -15.91 16.33
C ASP A 48 -9.22 -15.56 14.84
N ALA A 49 -9.80 -16.41 13.98
CA ALA A 49 -10.00 -16.11 12.56
C ALA A 49 -10.87 -14.85 12.37
N ARG A 50 -11.96 -14.72 13.13
CA ARG A 50 -12.82 -13.52 13.07
C ARG A 50 -12.10 -12.27 13.57
N LYS A 51 -11.37 -12.35 14.68
CA LYS A 51 -10.56 -11.23 15.19
C LYS A 51 -9.49 -10.83 14.19
N LYS A 52 -8.85 -11.80 13.53
CA LYS A 52 -7.87 -11.54 12.49
C LYS A 52 -8.50 -10.77 11.33
N GLU A 53 -9.64 -11.23 10.82
CA GLU A 53 -10.36 -10.56 9.73
C GLU A 53 -10.78 -9.13 10.10
N GLU A 54 -11.24 -8.92 11.33
CA GLU A 54 -11.55 -7.58 11.86
C GLU A 54 -10.31 -6.66 11.86
N VAL A 55 -9.17 -7.14 12.37
CA VAL A 55 -7.93 -6.37 12.42
C VAL A 55 -7.39 -6.09 11.00
N GLU A 56 -7.43 -7.08 10.11
CA GLU A 56 -7.04 -6.90 8.70
C GLU A 56 -7.91 -5.84 8.03
N THR A 57 -9.23 -5.89 8.23
CA THR A 57 -10.16 -4.88 7.71
C THR A 57 -9.82 -3.48 8.21
N ARG A 58 -9.55 -3.33 9.51
CA ARG A 58 -9.16 -2.04 10.09
C ARG A 58 -7.84 -1.51 9.52
N ASN A 59 -6.85 -2.37 9.35
CA ASN A 59 -5.55 -2.00 8.79
C ASN A 59 -5.67 -1.55 7.32
N VAL A 60 -6.50 -2.23 6.53
CA VAL A 60 -6.78 -1.83 5.15
C VAL A 60 -7.46 -0.47 5.09
N ALA A 61 -8.48 -0.26 5.93
CA ALA A 61 -9.21 1.00 6.01
C ALA A 61 -8.30 2.17 6.44
N ASP A 62 -7.47 1.99 7.47
CA ASP A 62 -6.52 3.00 7.94
C ASP A 62 -5.46 3.33 6.88
N SER A 63 -4.91 2.30 6.23
CA SER A 63 -3.96 2.48 5.13
C SER A 63 -4.58 3.28 3.98
N LEU A 64 -5.84 3.00 3.62
CA LEU A 64 -6.55 3.73 2.57
C LEU A 64 -6.80 5.19 2.96
N VAL A 65 -7.22 5.45 4.20
CA VAL A 65 -7.38 6.81 4.73
C VAL A 65 -6.07 7.59 4.62
N TYR A 66 -4.95 6.99 5.05
CA TYR A 66 -3.65 7.62 4.97
C TYR A 66 -3.26 7.96 3.52
N THR A 67 -3.45 7.01 2.59
CA THR A 67 -3.20 7.24 1.16
C THR A 67 -4.09 8.35 0.61
N ALA A 68 -5.38 8.37 0.96
CA ALA A 68 -6.32 9.39 0.51
C ALA A 68 -5.95 10.78 1.03
N GLU A 69 -5.66 10.92 2.33
CA GLU A 69 -5.20 12.18 2.94
C GLU A 69 -3.89 12.68 2.33
N ARG A 70 -2.98 11.75 1.99
CA ARG A 70 -1.74 12.07 1.29
C ARG A 70 -2.02 12.58 -0.12
N THR A 71 -2.85 11.88 -0.90
CA THR A 71 -3.23 12.31 -2.25
C THR A 71 -3.93 13.68 -2.24
N MET A 72 -4.80 13.96 -1.27
CA MET A 72 -5.44 15.27 -1.13
C MET A 72 -4.43 16.38 -0.87
N ARG A 73 -3.38 16.11 -0.07
CA ARG A 73 -2.30 17.07 0.17
C ARG A 73 -1.42 17.29 -1.06
N GLU A 74 -1.03 16.24 -1.76
CA GLU A 74 -0.09 16.32 -2.88
C GLU A 74 -0.73 16.78 -4.19
N GLN A 75 -2.00 16.42 -4.41
CA GLN A 75 -2.69 16.63 -5.69
C GLN A 75 -3.97 17.46 -5.55
N GLY A 76 -4.24 18.02 -4.37
CA GLY A 76 -5.47 18.76 -4.08
C GLY A 76 -5.80 19.80 -5.15
N ASP A 77 -4.82 20.57 -5.61
CA ASP A 77 -5.04 21.65 -6.59
C ASP A 77 -5.51 21.17 -7.96
N LYS A 78 -5.27 19.89 -8.29
CA LYS A 78 -5.72 19.24 -9.53
C LYS A 78 -7.09 18.56 -9.38
N ILE A 79 -7.63 18.50 -8.16
CA ILE A 79 -8.87 17.81 -7.85
C ILE A 79 -10.02 18.82 -7.83
N PRO A 80 -11.11 18.59 -8.58
CA PRO A 80 -12.30 19.44 -8.53
C PRO A 80 -12.83 19.59 -7.10
N SER A 81 -13.28 20.80 -6.74
CA SER A 81 -13.72 21.11 -5.37
C SER A 81 -14.84 20.19 -4.87
N ASP A 82 -15.78 19.84 -5.74
CA ASP A 82 -16.88 18.91 -5.42
C ASP A 82 -16.37 17.51 -5.06
N LEU A 83 -15.41 16.99 -5.83
CA LEU A 83 -14.80 15.67 -5.56
C LEU A 83 -13.91 15.72 -4.31
N ARG A 84 -13.20 16.83 -4.07
CA ARG A 84 -12.41 17.02 -2.86
C ARG A 84 -13.31 16.95 -1.61
N GLN A 85 -14.42 17.67 -1.60
CA GLN A 85 -15.37 17.65 -0.48
C GLN A 85 -16.02 16.28 -0.30
N GLU A 86 -16.38 15.59 -1.39
CA GLU A 86 -16.88 14.21 -1.34
C GLU A 86 -15.88 13.29 -0.61
N VAL A 87 -14.60 13.36 -0.97
CA VAL A 87 -13.55 12.48 -0.45
C VAL A 87 -13.16 12.82 0.98
N GLU A 88 -13.06 14.11 1.33
CA GLU A 88 -12.86 14.53 2.73
C GLU A 88 -13.99 14.02 3.64
N GLY A 89 -15.24 14.09 3.16
CA GLY A 89 -16.40 13.52 3.86
C GLY A 89 -16.29 12.00 4.04
N LYS A 90 -15.87 11.27 2.99
CA LYS A 90 -15.67 9.81 3.07
C LYS A 90 -14.50 9.43 3.98
N ILE A 91 -13.41 10.19 3.99
CA ILE A 91 -12.28 10.02 4.92
C ILE A 91 -12.77 10.16 6.37
N ALA A 92 -13.55 11.20 6.66
CA ALA A 92 -14.12 11.40 7.99
C ALA A 92 -15.07 10.26 8.40
N ALA A 93 -15.88 9.75 7.47
CA ALA A 93 -16.76 8.61 7.70
C ALA A 93 -15.99 7.33 8.04
N VAL A 94 -14.91 7.02 7.30
CA VAL A 94 -14.05 5.86 7.60
C VAL A 94 -13.33 6.03 8.93
N ARG A 95 -12.80 7.22 9.23
CA ARG A 95 -12.17 7.50 10.54
C ARG A 95 -13.16 7.33 11.70
N SER A 96 -14.41 7.76 11.53
CA SER A 96 -15.45 7.54 12.54
C SER A 96 -15.84 6.06 12.66
N ALA A 97 -15.95 5.34 11.54
CA ALA A 97 -16.21 3.89 11.54
C ALA A 97 -15.11 3.10 12.26
N LEU A 98 -13.84 3.49 12.08
CA LEU A 98 -12.68 2.89 12.73
C LEU A 98 -12.67 3.06 14.26
N GLN A 99 -13.38 4.04 14.80
CA GLN A 99 -13.55 4.20 16.26
C GLN A 99 -14.55 3.20 16.86
N GLY A 100 -15.34 2.54 16.00
CA GLY A 100 -16.31 1.53 16.40
C GLY A 100 -15.83 0.09 16.22
N THR A 101 -16.77 -0.84 16.42
CA THR A 101 -16.53 -2.29 16.30
C THR A 101 -17.33 -2.94 15.17
N ASP A 102 -17.98 -2.13 14.32
CA ASP A 102 -18.79 -2.65 13.22
C ASP A 102 -17.93 -2.85 11.97
N VAL A 103 -17.46 -4.08 11.77
CA VAL A 103 -16.63 -4.49 10.62
C VAL A 103 -17.36 -4.32 9.29
N SER A 104 -18.68 -4.52 9.27
CA SER A 104 -19.48 -4.35 8.05
C SER A 104 -19.55 -2.88 7.65
N TYR A 105 -19.73 -2.00 8.63
CA TYR A 105 -19.74 -0.56 8.41
C TYR A 105 -18.36 -0.03 7.99
N ILE A 106 -17.27 -0.53 8.60
CA ILE A 106 -15.89 -0.20 8.17
C ILE A 106 -15.68 -0.63 6.73
N ASN A 107 -16.06 -1.85 6.36
CA ASN A 107 -15.92 -2.34 4.98
C ASN A 107 -16.73 -1.49 3.98
N SER A 108 -17.98 -1.17 4.30
CA SER A 108 -18.83 -0.35 3.42
C SER A 108 -18.22 1.03 3.17
N THR A 109 -17.87 1.74 4.25
CA THR A 109 -17.30 3.09 4.16
C THR A 109 -15.93 3.09 3.48
N THR A 110 -15.13 2.05 3.71
CA THR A 110 -13.83 1.85 3.03
C THR A 110 -14.02 1.65 1.53
N LYS A 111 -15.03 0.86 1.12
CA LYS A 111 -15.36 0.66 -0.29
C LYS A 111 -15.80 1.97 -0.96
N GLU A 112 -16.66 2.74 -0.28
CA GLU A 112 -17.10 4.04 -0.79
C GLU A 112 -15.94 5.03 -0.94
N LEU A 113 -15.01 5.06 0.03
CA LEU A 113 -13.78 5.86 -0.09
C LEU A 113 -12.92 5.39 -1.27
N SER A 114 -12.78 4.08 -1.47
CA SER A 114 -12.04 3.50 -2.59
C SER A 114 -12.63 3.92 -3.93
N GLU A 115 -13.95 3.85 -4.09
CA GLU A 115 -14.67 4.30 -5.30
C GLU A 115 -14.47 5.80 -5.55
N ALA A 116 -14.54 6.64 -4.52
CA ALA A 116 -14.28 8.08 -4.65
C ALA A 116 -12.82 8.38 -5.03
N MET A 117 -11.87 7.64 -4.46
CA MET A 117 -10.45 7.72 -4.81
C MET A 117 -10.17 7.30 -6.26
N GLN A 118 -10.90 6.31 -6.81
CA GLN A 118 -10.80 5.95 -8.22
C GLN A 118 -11.27 7.08 -9.14
N LYS A 119 -12.34 7.81 -8.78
CA LYS A 119 -12.79 9.00 -9.54
C LYS A 119 -11.73 10.10 -9.55
N ILE A 120 -11.05 10.32 -8.42
CA ILE A 120 -9.91 11.26 -8.35
C ILE A 120 -8.78 10.81 -9.27
N GLY A 121 -8.41 9.52 -9.23
CA GLY A 121 -7.41 8.97 -10.14
C GLY A 121 -7.77 9.23 -11.60
N ALA A 122 -9.00 8.96 -11.99
CA ALA A 122 -9.48 9.23 -13.34
C ALA A 122 -9.44 10.73 -13.70
N ALA A 123 -9.79 11.63 -12.78
CA ALA A 123 -9.75 13.07 -13.01
C ALA A 123 -8.33 13.62 -13.15
N VAL A 124 -7.41 13.23 -12.26
CA VAL A 124 -6.03 13.74 -12.25
C VAL A 124 -5.19 13.14 -13.37
N TYR A 125 -5.29 11.83 -13.61
CA TYR A 125 -4.55 11.17 -14.70
C TYR A 125 -5.18 11.44 -16.08
N GLY A 126 -6.51 11.58 -16.15
CA GLY A 126 -7.21 11.99 -17.37
C GLY A 126 -6.81 13.39 -17.84
N GLN A 127 -6.54 14.32 -16.90
CA GLN A 127 -5.98 15.63 -17.25
C GLN A 127 -4.51 15.56 -17.70
N GLN A 128 -3.73 14.57 -17.26
CA GLN A 128 -2.33 14.43 -17.65
C GLN A 128 -2.16 13.85 -19.06
N ALA A 129 -3.12 13.05 -19.54
CA ALA A 129 -3.17 12.59 -20.94
C ALA A 129 -3.60 13.69 -21.94
N GLY A 130 -4.10 14.83 -21.45
CA GLY A 130 -4.47 16.01 -22.24
C GLY A 130 -3.44 17.14 -22.23
N ALA A 131 -2.32 16.99 -21.51
CA ALA A 131 -1.22 17.94 -21.60
C ALA A 131 -0.46 17.70 -22.92
N PRO A 132 -0.35 18.70 -23.82
CA PRO A 132 0.53 18.55 -24.97
C PRO A 132 1.94 18.20 -24.45
N PRO A 133 2.66 17.29 -25.13
CA PRO A 133 4.05 17.02 -24.77
C PRO A 133 4.79 18.36 -24.66
N PRO A 134 5.67 18.53 -23.65
CA PRO A 134 6.45 19.76 -23.52
C PRO A 134 7.09 20.05 -24.89
N PRO A 135 7.04 21.30 -25.37
CA PRO A 135 7.63 21.63 -26.66
C PRO A 135 9.08 21.14 -26.67
N PRO A 136 9.54 20.52 -27.77
CA PRO A 136 10.92 20.08 -27.85
C PRO A 136 11.83 21.26 -27.51
N PRO A 137 12.93 21.03 -26.77
CA PRO A 137 13.86 22.09 -26.40
C PRO A 137 14.27 22.84 -27.68
N PRO A 138 14.42 24.18 -27.62
CA PRO A 138 14.74 24.96 -28.80
C PRO A 138 16.00 24.39 -29.45
N SER A 139 15.87 23.96 -30.71
CA SER A 139 16.99 23.65 -31.58
C SER A 139 17.86 24.91 -31.66
N GLY A 140 18.94 24.92 -30.88
CA GLY A 140 20.08 25.77 -31.16
C GLY A 140 20.72 25.28 -32.45
N GLU A 141 20.85 26.19 -33.41
CA GLU A 141 21.52 26.02 -34.69
C GLU A 141 22.80 25.16 -34.62
N ALA A 142 22.91 24.27 -35.60
CA ALA A 142 24.15 23.57 -35.96
C ALA A 142 25.23 24.57 -36.44
N PRO A 143 26.48 24.11 -36.65
CA PRO A 143 26.76 23.71 -38.03
C PRO A 143 27.64 22.47 -38.17
N GLY A 144 27.34 21.70 -39.22
CA GLY A 144 28.36 21.00 -40.02
C GLY A 144 28.37 19.47 -39.92
N GLY A 145 27.90 18.80 -40.98
CA GLY A 145 28.32 17.43 -41.30
C GLY A 145 27.22 16.49 -41.79
N GLU A 146 26.88 16.60 -43.09
CA GLU A 146 26.60 15.49 -44.02
C GLU A 146 25.50 14.43 -43.70
N THR A 147 24.40 14.51 -44.46
CA THR A 147 23.37 13.47 -44.75
C THR A 147 23.89 12.41 -45.75
N PRO A 148 23.15 11.32 -46.13
CA PRO A 148 22.04 10.52 -45.53
C PRO A 148 22.27 8.98 -45.80
N PRO A 149 21.27 8.07 -46.03
CA PRO A 149 19.86 7.91 -45.58
C PRO A 149 19.54 6.49 -45.00
N GLY A 150 18.32 6.33 -44.48
CA GLY A 150 17.61 5.03 -44.35
C GLY A 150 17.45 4.59 -42.90
N GLU A 151 16.35 4.02 -42.43
CA GLU A 151 15.07 3.63 -43.00
C GLU A 151 14.16 3.36 -41.77
N GLU A 152 12.86 3.34 -42.00
CA GLU A 152 11.81 3.06 -41.02
C GLU A 152 12.03 1.74 -40.25
N GLY A 153 11.48 1.64 -39.04
CA GLY A 153 11.49 0.37 -38.33
C GLY A 153 10.89 0.42 -36.94
N SER A 154 9.55 0.40 -36.87
CA SER A 154 8.82 -0.17 -35.74
C SER A 154 9.42 -1.53 -35.37
N VAL A 155 9.76 -1.75 -34.09
CA VAL A 155 9.82 -3.08 -33.46
C VAL A 155 9.42 -2.89 -32.00
N GLU A 156 8.18 -3.18 -31.63
CA GLU A 156 7.63 -4.53 -31.38
C GLU A 156 8.28 -5.14 -30.12
N GLY A 157 7.44 -5.31 -29.10
CA GLY A 157 7.87 -5.75 -27.78
C GLY A 157 8.38 -7.17 -27.78
N GLU A 158 9.38 -7.43 -26.94
CA GLU A 158 9.73 -8.79 -26.55
C GLU A 158 9.86 -8.87 -25.04
N PHE A 159 8.84 -9.48 -24.42
CA PHE A 159 8.95 -10.14 -23.14
C PHE A 159 9.55 -11.52 -23.39
N ARG A 160 10.58 -11.91 -22.66
CA ARG A 160 10.99 -13.32 -22.60
C ARG A 160 11.35 -13.71 -21.17
N GLU A 161 10.47 -14.51 -20.60
CA GLU A 161 10.69 -15.34 -19.43
C GLU A 161 11.49 -16.58 -19.89
N VAL A 162 12.65 -16.81 -19.26
CA VAL A 162 13.19 -18.13 -18.91
C VAL A 162 14.02 -18.00 -17.63
#